data_AF-A0A9N9QZ30-F1
#
_entry.id   AF-A0A9N9QZ30-F1
#
_cell.length_a   1.000
_cell.length_b   1.000
_cell.length_c   1.000
_cell.angle_alpha   90.00
_cell.angle_beta   90.00
_cell.angle_gamma   90.00
#
_symmetry.space_group_name_H-M   'P 1'
#
loop_
_entity.id
_entity.type
_entity.pdbx_description
1 polymer ?
#
loop_
_entity_poly.entity_id
_entity_poly.type
_entity_poly.pdbx_seq_one_letter_code
_entity_poly.pdbx_strand_id
1 'polypeptide(L)'
;MFLQPDVLEALSLEALVYASGGCVEAGLIRPPGESPRWSTSLLAACAVLCADKSIARGSTEDYFTTAYRRLRGSDPDLRNLIKAGVIETSDRWIKLTAPWRTVWRIAQILSDRSTPMTAMDVYEDYITRHEPVFPSADLGADSVVDFLRQYREVFVEASPGFWLLCEGVTVLRCRDPDHVDYSLYDTPPGQKVMLTSTSRS
;
A
#
# COMPACT_ATOMS: atom_id res chain seq x y z
N MET A 1 16.65 -33.46 12.39
CA MET A 1 17.15 -32.32 13.17
C MET A 1 15.91 -31.49 13.52
N PHE A 2 15.37 -31.66 14.73
CA PHE A 2 14.16 -30.93 15.13
C PHE A 2 14.58 -29.55 15.61
N LEU A 3 14.15 -28.49 14.91
CA LEU A 3 14.28 -27.12 15.38
C LEU A 3 13.46 -26.99 16.66
N GLN A 4 14.14 -26.77 17.77
CA GLN A 4 13.51 -26.41 19.03
C GLN A 4 12.81 -25.06 18.82
N PRO A 5 11.52 -24.90 19.19
CA PRO A 5 10.83 -23.65 18.97
C PRO A 5 11.42 -22.56 19.88
N ASP A 6 11.92 -21.48 19.28
CA ASP A 6 12.47 -20.27 19.95
C ASP A 6 11.55 -19.69 21.05
N VAL A 7 10.27 -20.07 21.03
CA VAL A 7 9.23 -19.71 22.01
C VAL A 7 9.60 -20.12 23.45
N LEU A 8 10.39 -21.18 23.64
CA LEU A 8 10.75 -21.68 24.98
C LEU A 8 11.93 -20.94 25.63
N GLU A 9 12.62 -20.05 24.89
CA GLU A 9 13.80 -19.32 25.38
C GLU A 9 13.55 -17.81 25.58
N ALA A 10 12.30 -17.36 25.41
CA ALA A 10 11.96 -15.94 25.50
C ALA A 10 12.13 -15.40 26.94
N LEU A 11 13.00 -14.39 27.10
CA LEU A 11 13.34 -13.75 28.38
C LEU A 11 12.29 -12.77 28.90
N SER A 12 11.27 -12.46 28.10
CA SER A 12 10.13 -11.62 28.50
C SER A 12 8.86 -12.05 27.79
N LEU A 13 7.71 -11.67 28.35
CA LEU A 13 6.41 -11.96 27.78
C LEU A 13 6.23 -11.28 26.41
N GLU A 14 6.83 -10.09 26.23
CA GLU A 14 6.88 -9.39 24.94
C GLU A 14 7.71 -10.17 23.92
N ALA A 15 8.88 -10.69 24.32
CA ALA A 15 9.72 -11.51 23.46
C ALA A 15 9.00 -12.80 23.02
N LEU A 16 8.18 -13.38 23.90
CA LEU A 16 7.36 -14.55 23.59
C LEU A 16 6.24 -14.21 22.60
N VAL A 17 5.58 -13.06 22.77
CA VAL A 17 4.59 -12.54 21.81
C VAL A 17 5.22 -12.34 20.44
N TYR A 18 6.38 -11.70 20.36
CA TYR A 18 7.10 -11.52 19.09
C TYR A 18 7.56 -12.85 18.48
N ALA A 19 8.07 -13.79 19.28
CA ALA A 19 8.48 -15.12 18.81
C ALA A 19 7.29 -15.95 18.29
N SER A 20 6.10 -15.76 18.86
CA SER A 20 4.85 -16.36 18.36
C SER A 20 4.29 -15.67 17.11
N GLY A 21 4.90 -14.56 16.67
CA GLY A 21 4.48 -13.76 15.53
C GLY A 21 3.46 -12.66 15.84
N GLY A 22 3.11 -12.47 17.11
CA GLY A 22 2.25 -11.38 17.59
C GLY A 22 3.00 -10.06 17.71
N CYS A 23 2.31 -9.04 18.20
CA CYS A 23 2.95 -7.75 18.48
C CYS A 23 2.43 -7.15 19.78
N VAL A 24 3.20 -6.22 20.35
CA VAL A 24 2.76 -5.40 21.47
C VAL A 24 2.66 -3.96 21.00
N GLU A 25 1.45 -3.42 20.98
CA GLU A 25 1.18 -2.06 20.53
C GLU A 25 0.38 -1.28 21.56
N ALA A 26 0.88 -0.11 21.96
CA ALA A 26 0.27 0.74 22.99
C ALA A 26 -0.04 0.00 24.31
N GLY A 27 0.79 -0.98 24.67
CA GLY A 27 0.61 -1.82 25.86
C GLY A 27 -0.37 -2.98 25.70
N LEU A 28 -0.94 -3.19 24.51
CA LEU A 28 -1.84 -4.31 24.22
C LEU A 28 -1.10 -5.41 23.44
N ILE A 29 -1.24 -6.65 23.90
CA ILE A 29 -0.77 -7.83 23.19
C ILE A 29 -1.78 -8.14 22.09
N ARG A 30 -1.29 -8.20 20.86
CA ARG A 30 -2.06 -8.57 19.67
C ARG A 30 -1.54 -9.89 19.14
N PRO A 31 -2.43 -10.83 18.77
CA PRO A 31 -2.00 -12.07 18.15
C PRO A 31 -1.38 -11.82 16.77
N PRO A 32 -0.72 -12.85 16.20
CA PRO A 32 -0.12 -12.76 14.87
C PRO A 32 -1.14 -12.35 13.80
N GLY A 33 -0.84 -11.27 13.06
CA GLY A 33 -1.73 -10.70 12.05
C GLY A 33 -2.69 -9.62 12.57
N GLU A 34 -2.62 -9.23 13.84
CA GLU A 34 -3.45 -8.13 14.39
C GLU A 34 -2.63 -6.88 14.74
N SER A 35 -1.66 -6.52 13.92
CA SER A 35 -0.89 -5.26 14.06
C SER A 35 -1.42 -4.22 13.07
N PRO A 36 -2.31 -3.30 13.48
CA PRO A 36 -2.80 -2.26 12.59
C PRO A 36 -1.67 -1.36 12.09
N ARG A 37 -0.61 -1.14 12.89
CA ARG A 37 0.56 -0.38 12.44
C ARG A 37 1.33 -1.10 11.36
N TRP A 38 1.46 -2.42 11.44
CA TRP A 38 2.07 -3.21 10.38
C TRP A 38 1.23 -3.17 9.12
N SER A 39 -0.07 -3.48 9.19
CA SER A 39 -0.98 -3.40 8.04
C SER A 39 -0.96 -2.01 7.40
N THR A 40 -0.91 -0.95 8.21
CA THR A 40 -0.75 0.43 7.74
C THR A 40 0.62 0.65 7.06
N SER A 41 1.71 0.07 7.57
CA SER A 41 3.02 0.08 6.89
C SER A 41 2.95 -0.60 5.52
N LEU A 42 2.29 -1.76 5.44
CA LEU A 42 2.12 -2.51 4.19
C LEU A 42 1.36 -1.67 3.16
N LEU A 43 0.23 -1.08 3.57
CA LEU A 43 -0.59 -0.22 2.72
C LEU A 43 0.13 1.08 2.32
N ALA A 44 0.98 1.62 3.19
CA ALA A 44 1.82 2.77 2.85
C ALA A 44 2.85 2.43 1.75
N ALA A 45 3.46 1.24 1.81
CA ALA A 45 4.37 0.77 0.76
C ALA A 45 3.62 0.61 -0.58
N CYS A 46 2.40 0.09 -0.54
CA CYS A 46 1.54 0.01 -1.71
C CYS A 46 1.22 1.40 -2.27
N ALA A 47 0.86 2.36 -1.42
CA ALA A 47 0.54 3.73 -1.83
C ALA A 47 1.69 4.41 -2.57
N VAL A 48 2.92 4.27 -2.06
CA VAL A 48 4.13 4.80 -2.70
C VAL A 48 4.34 4.19 -4.08
N LEU A 49 4.30 2.86 -4.19
CA LEU A 49 4.57 2.15 -5.43
C LEU A 49 3.44 2.27 -6.46
N CYS A 50 2.20 2.53 -6.03
CA CYS A 50 1.08 2.78 -6.92
C CYS A 50 0.99 4.25 -7.39
N ALA A 51 1.50 5.21 -6.61
CA ALA A 51 1.55 6.60 -7.01
C ALA A 51 2.67 6.90 -8.01
N ASP A 52 3.67 6.02 -8.09
CA ASP A 52 4.75 6.15 -9.06
C ASP A 52 4.27 5.80 -10.48
N LYS A 53 3.62 6.77 -11.13
CA LYS A 53 3.18 6.70 -12.53
C LYS A 53 4.36 6.58 -13.51
N SER A 54 5.59 6.87 -13.08
CA SER A 54 6.76 6.96 -13.96
C SER A 54 7.36 5.60 -14.31
N ILE A 55 6.92 4.51 -13.64
CA ILE A 55 7.59 3.22 -13.79
C ILE A 55 6.58 2.08 -13.82
N ALA A 56 6.09 1.81 -15.03
CA ALA A 56 5.43 0.55 -15.39
C ALA A 56 6.29 -0.71 -15.12
N ARG A 57 7.49 -0.57 -14.52
CA ARG A 57 8.48 -1.61 -14.25
C ARG A 57 9.02 -1.67 -12.81
N GLY A 58 8.67 -0.77 -11.88
CA GLY A 58 9.15 -0.76 -10.48
C GLY A 58 9.94 0.49 -10.07
N SER A 59 10.05 0.77 -8.77
CA SER A 59 10.82 1.90 -8.20
C SER A 59 12.26 1.53 -7.89
N THR A 60 13.22 2.45 -7.97
CA THR A 60 14.53 2.22 -7.34
C THR A 60 14.37 2.15 -5.82
N GLU A 61 15.27 1.44 -5.14
CA GLU A 61 15.26 1.32 -3.68
C GLU A 61 15.40 2.68 -2.98
N ASP A 62 16.29 3.54 -3.47
CA ASP A 62 16.53 4.87 -2.90
C ASP A 62 15.29 5.78 -3.03
N TYR A 63 14.65 5.75 -4.20
CA TYR A 63 13.43 6.53 -4.43
C TYR A 63 12.28 6.02 -3.57
N PHE A 64 12.06 4.70 -3.55
CA PHE A 64 11.02 4.07 -2.72
C PHE A 64 11.22 4.42 -1.24
N THR A 65 12.44 4.27 -0.72
CA THR A 65 12.78 4.58 0.67
C THR A 65 12.52 6.04 0.99
N THR A 66 12.93 6.95 0.11
CA THR A 66 12.72 8.39 0.29
C THR A 66 11.23 8.75 0.26
N ALA A 67 10.47 8.22 -0.68
CA ALA A 67 9.04 8.48 -0.82
C ALA A 67 8.24 7.88 0.35
N TYR A 68 8.59 6.65 0.77
CA TYR A 68 8.00 6.02 1.95
C TYR A 68 8.28 6.80 3.23
N ARG A 69 9.53 7.24 3.43
CA ARG A 69 9.90 8.09 4.58
C ARG A 69 9.13 9.40 4.59
N ARG A 70 8.91 10.03 3.42
CA ARG A 70 8.08 11.24 3.31
C ARG A 70 6.62 10.98 3.69
N LEU A 71 6.08 9.80 3.32
CA LEU A 71 4.68 9.45 3.58
C LEU A 71 4.43 9.01 5.03
N ARG A 72 5.33 8.21 5.62
CA ARG A 72 5.16 7.60 6.96
C ARG A 72 5.95 8.28 8.07
N GLY A 73 6.97 9.07 7.74
CA GLY A 73 7.90 9.67 8.71
C GLY A 73 8.99 8.72 9.23
N SER A 74 9.08 7.49 8.71
CA SER A 74 10.07 6.49 9.10
C SER A 74 10.55 5.68 7.89
N ASP A 75 11.67 4.98 8.04
CA ASP A 75 12.17 4.08 7.00
C ASP A 75 11.28 2.85 6.80
N PRO A 76 11.18 2.33 5.56
CA PRO A 76 10.53 1.05 5.31
C PRO A 76 11.39 -0.11 5.79
N ASP A 77 10.76 -1.12 6.39
CA ASP A 77 11.40 -2.40 6.68
C ASP A 77 11.33 -3.30 5.44
N LEU A 78 12.29 -3.13 4.53
CA LEU A 78 12.32 -3.85 3.26
C LEU A 78 12.31 -5.38 3.45
N ARG A 79 13.02 -5.88 4.44
CA ARG A 79 13.11 -7.32 4.70
C ARG A 79 11.75 -7.91 5.06
N ASN A 80 11.01 -7.23 5.94
CA ASN A 80 9.69 -7.70 6.34
C ASN A 80 8.64 -7.46 5.24
N LEU A 81 8.76 -6.40 4.44
CA LEU A 81 7.90 -6.18 3.27
C LEU A 81 8.05 -7.28 2.21
N ILE A 82 9.29 -7.73 1.95
CA ILE A 82 9.59 -8.86 1.05
C ILE A 82 9.05 -10.17 1.65
N LYS A 83 9.30 -10.41 2.95
CA LYS A 83 8.83 -11.63 3.64
C LYS A 83 7.30 -11.73 3.65
N ALA A 84 6.59 -10.60 3.74
CA ALA A 84 5.14 -10.53 3.65
C ALA A 84 4.61 -10.62 2.20
N GLY A 85 5.50 -10.71 1.20
CA GLY A 85 5.13 -10.78 -0.22
C GLY A 85 4.54 -9.49 -0.77
N VAL A 86 4.71 -8.36 -0.08
CA VAL A 86 4.18 -7.05 -0.50
C VAL A 86 4.97 -6.54 -1.68
N ILE A 87 6.29 -6.63 -1.58
CA ILE A 87 7.21 -6.18 -2.61
C ILE A 87 8.09 -7.31 -3.09
N GLU A 88 8.43 -7.25 -4.38
CA GLU A 88 9.44 -8.07 -5.00
C GLU A 88 10.62 -7.18 -5.42
N THR A 89 11.82 -7.67 -5.18
CA THR A 89 13.06 -7.02 -5.61
C THR A 89 13.64 -7.76 -6.80
N SER A 90 13.85 -7.06 -7.91
CA SER A 90 14.52 -7.59 -9.09
C SER A 90 15.61 -6.62 -9.52
N ASP A 91 16.86 -7.08 -9.53
CA ASP A 91 18.07 -6.29 -9.73
C ASP A 91 18.21 -5.12 -8.75
N ARG A 92 17.71 -3.94 -9.13
CA ARG A 92 17.71 -2.68 -8.37
C ARG A 92 16.32 -2.06 -8.24
N TRP A 93 15.30 -2.80 -8.66
CA TRP A 93 13.93 -2.33 -8.74
C TRP A 93 13.06 -3.04 -7.72
N ILE A 94 12.30 -2.26 -6.98
CA ILE A 94 11.26 -2.68 -6.05
C ILE A 94 9.91 -2.59 -6.78
N LYS A 95 9.17 -3.70 -6.80
CA LYS A 95 7.86 -3.78 -7.44
C LYS A 95 6.81 -4.19 -6.44
N LEU A 96 5.62 -3.61 -6.57
CA LEU A 96 4.45 -4.07 -5.84
C LEU A 96 3.91 -5.35 -6.49
N THR A 97 3.69 -6.39 -5.68
CA THR A 97 3.13 -7.65 -6.17
C THR A 97 1.67 -7.47 -6.57
N ALA A 98 1.20 -8.30 -7.52
CA ALA A 98 -0.18 -8.21 -8.00
C ALA A 98 -1.24 -8.40 -6.91
N PRO A 99 -1.09 -9.35 -5.95
CA PRO A 99 -2.05 -9.50 -4.87
C PRO A 99 -2.13 -8.25 -3.99
N TRP A 100 -0.98 -7.67 -3.59
CA TRP A 100 -0.95 -6.49 -2.74
C TRP A 100 -1.40 -5.20 -3.42
N ARG A 101 -1.27 -5.11 -4.76
CA ARG A 101 -1.94 -4.05 -5.54
C ARG A 101 -3.47 -4.12 -5.39
N THR A 102 -4.01 -5.33 -5.38
CA THR A 102 -5.45 -5.56 -5.21
C THR A 102 -5.89 -5.25 -3.77
N VAL A 103 -5.14 -5.73 -2.77
CA VAL A 103 -5.36 -5.40 -1.36
C VAL A 103 -5.42 -3.89 -1.16
N TRP A 104 -4.46 -3.15 -1.69
CA TRP A 104 -4.43 -1.69 -1.55
C TRP A 104 -5.63 -0.99 -2.18
N ARG A 105 -6.03 -1.39 -3.40
CA ARG A 105 -7.21 -0.84 -4.08
C ARG A 105 -8.52 -1.13 -3.34
N ILE A 106 -8.71 -2.36 -2.87
CA ILE A 106 -9.86 -2.71 -2.03
C ILE A 106 -9.85 -1.89 -0.74
N ALA A 107 -8.68 -1.74 -0.12
CA ALA A 107 -8.55 -0.91 1.07
C ALA A 107 -8.94 0.55 0.79
N GLN A 108 -8.59 1.10 -0.38
CA GLN A 108 -9.06 2.43 -0.79
C GLN A 108 -10.59 2.51 -0.91
N ILE A 109 -11.21 1.52 -1.57
CA ILE A 109 -12.68 1.43 -1.72
C ILE A 109 -13.35 1.41 -0.34
N LEU A 110 -12.89 0.54 0.56
CA LEU A 110 -13.45 0.42 1.91
C LEU A 110 -13.17 1.68 2.75
N SER A 111 -12.03 2.35 2.56
CA SER A 111 -11.71 3.61 3.25
C SER A 111 -12.57 4.80 2.83
N ASP A 112 -13.11 4.77 1.59
CA ASP A 112 -14.01 5.82 1.08
C ASP A 112 -15.43 5.71 1.66
N ARG A 113 -15.78 4.57 2.24
CA ARG A 113 -17.13 4.30 2.75
C ARG A 113 -17.14 4.34 4.27
N SER A 114 -18.20 4.90 4.83
CA SER A 114 -18.44 4.91 6.29
C SER A 114 -19.19 3.67 6.78
N THR A 115 -19.66 2.80 5.87
CA THR A 115 -20.49 1.63 6.18
C THR A 115 -19.86 0.35 5.62
N PRO A 116 -20.06 -0.81 6.29
CA PRO A 116 -19.64 -2.10 5.77
C PRO A 116 -20.20 -2.37 4.38
N MET A 117 -19.41 -3.03 3.52
CA MET A 117 -19.78 -3.36 2.15
C MET A 117 -19.92 -4.87 1.96
N THR A 118 -20.83 -5.33 1.10
CA THR A 118 -20.86 -6.76 0.74
C THR A 118 -19.67 -7.11 -0.15
N ALA A 119 -19.31 -8.41 -0.23
CA ALA A 119 -18.27 -8.86 -1.15
C ALA A 119 -18.57 -8.52 -2.62
N MET A 120 -19.86 -8.52 -3.00
CA MET A 120 -20.31 -8.09 -4.33
C MET A 120 -20.14 -6.60 -4.55
N ASP A 121 -20.49 -5.76 -3.56
CA ASP A 121 -20.28 -4.30 -3.68
C ASP A 121 -18.79 -3.98 -3.83
N VAL A 122 -17.91 -4.70 -3.10
CA VAL A 122 -16.45 -4.55 -3.23
C VAL A 122 -15.98 -4.94 -4.62
N TYR A 123 -16.49 -6.05 -5.16
CA TYR A 123 -16.18 -6.50 -6.52
C TYR A 123 -16.61 -5.47 -7.57
N GLU A 124 -17.85 -4.99 -7.49
CA GLU A 124 -18.41 -4.00 -8.41
C GLU A 124 -17.64 -2.68 -8.37
N ASP A 125 -17.33 -2.16 -7.18
CA ASP A 125 -16.52 -0.94 -7.04
C ASP A 125 -15.08 -1.18 -7.55
N TYR A 126 -14.51 -2.38 -7.39
CA TYR A 126 -13.18 -2.71 -7.90
C TYR A 126 -13.13 -2.71 -9.43
N ILE A 127 -14.03 -3.44 -10.09
CA ILE A 127 -14.05 -3.53 -11.56
C ILE A 127 -14.39 -2.19 -12.21
N THR A 128 -15.20 -1.37 -11.54
CA THR A 128 -15.60 -0.04 -12.01
C THR A 128 -14.44 0.95 -11.95
N ARG A 129 -13.62 0.91 -10.89
CA ARG A 129 -12.59 1.93 -10.63
C ARG A 129 -11.19 1.56 -11.10
N HIS A 130 -10.90 0.27 -11.26
CA HIS A 130 -9.51 -0.19 -11.41
C HIS A 130 -9.30 -1.10 -12.60
N GLU A 131 -9.64 -2.38 -12.49
CA GLU A 131 -9.36 -3.38 -13.51
C GLU A 131 -10.55 -4.32 -13.67
N PRO A 132 -10.92 -4.69 -14.92
CA PRO A 132 -12.09 -5.54 -15.18
C PRO A 132 -11.90 -6.99 -14.70
N VAL A 133 -10.69 -7.36 -14.26
CA VAL A 133 -10.37 -8.70 -13.79
C VAL A 133 -9.91 -8.62 -12.34
N PHE A 134 -10.65 -9.27 -11.46
CA PHE A 134 -10.26 -9.47 -10.07
C PHE A 134 -9.26 -10.64 -9.99
N PRO A 135 -8.21 -10.59 -9.14
CA PRO A 135 -7.36 -11.76 -8.94
C PRO A 135 -8.22 -12.88 -8.35
N SER A 136 -8.34 -14.00 -9.07
CA SER A 136 -9.26 -15.12 -8.77
C SER A 136 -10.71 -14.92 -9.27
N ALA A 137 -10.91 -14.16 -10.34
CA ALA A 137 -12.22 -13.88 -10.97
C ALA A 137 -13.04 -15.11 -11.41
N ASP A 138 -12.45 -16.32 -11.42
CA ASP A 138 -13.11 -17.52 -11.95
C ASP A 138 -14.29 -18.03 -11.08
N LEU A 139 -14.52 -17.47 -9.88
CA LEU A 139 -15.45 -18.04 -8.89
C LEU A 139 -16.48 -17.06 -8.27
N GLY A 140 -16.64 -15.84 -8.79
CA GLY A 140 -17.69 -14.91 -8.34
C GLY A 140 -17.50 -14.37 -6.91
N ALA A 141 -18.59 -14.09 -6.19
CA ALA A 141 -18.56 -13.47 -4.85
C ALA A 141 -17.71 -14.25 -3.82
N ASP A 142 -17.67 -15.58 -3.95
CA ASP A 142 -16.97 -16.45 -3.01
C ASP A 142 -15.46 -16.28 -3.08
N SER A 143 -14.88 -16.03 -4.27
CA SER A 143 -13.44 -15.75 -4.36
C SER A 143 -13.05 -14.41 -3.75
N VAL A 144 -13.95 -13.43 -3.79
CA VAL A 144 -13.73 -12.14 -3.13
C VAL A 144 -13.75 -12.32 -1.62
N VAL A 145 -14.69 -13.11 -1.09
CA VAL A 145 -14.72 -13.48 0.33
C VAL A 145 -13.43 -14.19 0.75
N ASP A 146 -13.00 -15.21 -0.01
CA ASP A 146 -11.77 -15.95 0.29
C ASP A 146 -10.53 -15.05 0.23
N PHE A 147 -10.47 -14.14 -0.74
CA PHE A 147 -9.41 -13.13 -0.83
C PHE A 147 -9.40 -12.22 0.40
N LEU A 148 -10.55 -11.68 0.80
CA LEU A 148 -10.65 -10.80 1.98
C LEU A 148 -10.25 -11.54 3.26
N ARG A 149 -10.61 -12.83 3.39
CA ARG A 149 -10.21 -13.70 4.52
C ARG A 149 -8.71 -13.98 4.52
N GLN A 150 -8.09 -14.10 3.35
CA GLN A 150 -6.66 -14.32 3.24
C GLN A 150 -5.85 -13.15 3.83
N TYR A 151 -6.37 -11.92 3.72
CA TYR A 151 -5.75 -10.68 4.21
C TYR A 151 -6.49 -10.12 5.43
N ARG A 152 -6.79 -10.99 6.40
CA ARG A 152 -7.54 -10.65 7.63
C ARG A 152 -6.86 -9.61 8.53
N GLU A 153 -5.57 -9.37 8.33
CA GLU A 153 -4.82 -8.31 8.98
C GLU A 153 -5.19 -6.92 8.45
N VAL A 154 -5.79 -6.84 7.26
CA VAL A 154 -6.26 -5.60 6.63
C VAL A 154 -7.79 -5.51 6.67
N PHE A 155 -8.48 -6.63 6.43
CA PHE A 155 -9.93 -6.69 6.28
C PHE A 155 -10.59 -7.52 7.38
N VAL A 156 -11.74 -7.06 7.85
CA VAL A 156 -12.54 -7.77 8.85
C VAL A 156 -13.99 -7.88 8.40
N GLU A 157 -14.58 -9.04 8.68
CA GLU A 157 -16.01 -9.28 8.50
C GLU A 157 -16.77 -8.72 9.71
N ALA A 158 -17.40 -7.56 9.55
CA ALA A 158 -18.10 -6.84 10.62
C ALA A 158 -19.44 -7.50 10.98
N SER A 159 -20.08 -8.09 9.98
CA SER A 159 -21.28 -8.94 10.09
C SER A 159 -21.27 -9.91 8.92
N PRO A 160 -22.01 -11.04 8.97
CA PRO A 160 -21.95 -12.06 7.91
C PRO A 160 -22.12 -11.48 6.50
N GLY A 161 -21.09 -11.60 5.68
CA GLY A 161 -21.04 -11.09 4.30
C GLY A 161 -20.67 -9.61 4.14
N PHE A 162 -20.44 -8.87 5.23
CA PHE A 162 -20.14 -7.44 5.22
C PHE A 162 -18.74 -7.14 5.75
N TRP A 163 -17.99 -6.37 4.98
CA TRP A 163 -16.55 -6.17 5.14
C TRP A 163 -16.20 -4.71 5.43
N LEU A 164 -15.19 -4.54 6.28
CA LEU A 164 -14.58 -3.26 6.65
C LEU A 164 -13.06 -3.41 6.70
N LEU A 165 -12.36 -2.28 6.80
CA LEU A 165 -10.98 -2.26 7.26
C LEU A 165 -10.91 -2.63 8.75
N CYS A 166 -9.87 -3.35 9.14
CA CYS A 166 -9.58 -3.62 10.54
C CYS A 166 -9.38 -2.30 11.31
N GLU A 167 -9.78 -2.29 12.58
CA GLU A 167 -9.66 -1.11 13.43
C GLU A 167 -8.20 -0.63 13.52
N GLY A 168 -7.99 0.67 13.33
CA GLY A 168 -6.66 1.30 13.36
C GLY A 168 -5.85 1.17 12.07
N VAL A 169 -6.31 0.38 11.08
CA VAL A 169 -5.67 0.31 9.76
C VAL A 169 -5.98 1.59 9.00
N THR A 170 -4.93 2.30 8.56
CA THR A 170 -5.06 3.56 7.83
C THR A 170 -4.61 3.40 6.38
N VAL A 171 -5.43 3.86 5.45
CA VAL A 171 -5.09 3.88 4.02
C VAL A 171 -4.51 5.24 3.67
N LEU A 172 -3.18 5.30 3.55
CA LEU A 172 -2.50 6.52 3.13
C LEU A 172 -2.63 6.71 1.61
N ARG A 173 -2.88 7.94 1.20
CA ARG A 173 -2.85 8.35 -0.20
C ARG A 173 -1.59 9.15 -0.44
N CYS A 174 -0.75 8.70 -1.35
CA CYS A 174 0.26 9.58 -1.91
C CYS A 174 -0.50 10.69 -2.66
N ARG A 175 -0.37 11.94 -2.18
CA ARG A 175 -0.79 13.10 -2.96
C ARG A 175 0.01 13.06 -4.25
N ASP A 176 -0.65 13.29 -5.39
CA ASP A 176 0.08 13.56 -6.63
C ASP A 176 1.11 14.65 -6.30
N PRO A 177 2.41 14.45 -6.59
CA PRO A 177 3.35 15.55 -6.49
C PRO A 177 2.77 16.67 -7.35
N ASP A 178 2.67 17.88 -6.78
CA ASP A 178 2.25 19.07 -7.53
C ASP A 178 2.89 19.00 -8.90
N HIS A 179 2.07 18.99 -9.96
CA HIS A 179 2.55 18.91 -11.32
C HIS A 179 3.37 20.19 -11.55
N VAL A 180 4.67 20.13 -11.25
CA VAL A 180 5.59 21.23 -11.48
C VAL A 180 5.59 21.38 -12.99
N ASP A 181 4.95 22.44 -13.46
CA ASP A 181 4.92 22.78 -14.87
C ASP A 181 6.34 23.19 -15.29
N TYR A 182 7.13 22.20 -15.72
CA TYR A 182 8.52 22.41 -16.13
C TYR A 182 8.62 23.26 -17.41
N SER A 183 7.49 23.58 -18.08
CA SER A 183 7.46 24.56 -19.17
C SER A 183 7.86 25.97 -18.72
N LEU A 184 7.81 26.27 -17.41
CA LEU A 184 8.34 27.51 -16.82
C LEU A 184 9.88 27.58 -16.83
N TYR A 185 10.56 26.45 -16.93
CA TYR A 185 12.02 26.38 -17.00
C TYR A 185 12.54 26.15 -18.42
N ASP A 186 11.65 25.98 -19.39
CA ASP A 186 11.96 25.76 -20.80
C ASP A 186 11.99 27.08 -21.60
N THR A 187 12.43 28.17 -20.95
CA THR A 187 12.85 29.38 -21.68
C THR A 187 14.38 29.37 -21.76
N PRO A 188 14.99 29.04 -22.91
CA PRO A 188 16.42 29.20 -23.10
C PRO A 188 16.80 30.67 -22.87
N PRO A 189 17.89 30.97 -22.14
CA PRO A 189 18.34 32.34 -21.94
C PRO A 189 18.95 32.85 -23.25
N GLY A 190 18.14 33.43 -24.15
CA GLY A 190 18.71 33.95 -25.39
C GLY A 190 17.77 34.23 -26.56
N GLN A 191 16.55 34.74 -26.36
CA GLN A 191 15.79 35.28 -27.50
C GLN A 191 14.89 36.46 -27.11
N LYS A 192 15.51 37.53 -26.61
CA LYS A 192 14.91 38.87 -26.64
C LYS A 192 15.24 39.53 -27.98
N VAL A 193 14.71 38.98 -29.08
CA VAL A 193 14.83 39.62 -30.40
C VAL A 193 13.65 40.56 -30.57
N MET A 194 13.87 41.80 -30.11
CA MET A 194 13.72 43.00 -30.92
C MET A 194 12.55 43.00 -31.92
N LEU A 195 11.38 43.46 -31.49
CA LEU A 195 10.44 44.15 -32.37
C LEU A 195 10.46 45.63 -32.00
N THR A 196 11.35 46.34 -32.68
CA THR A 196 11.38 47.80 -32.75
C THR A 196 10.07 48.32 -33.34
N SER A 197 9.52 49.32 -32.67
CA SER A 197 8.75 50.43 -33.21
C SER A 197 8.48 50.43 -34.72
N THR A 198 7.20 50.49 -35.10
CA THR A 198 6.79 51.43 -36.15
C THR A 198 5.41 51.97 -35.83
N SER A 199 5.40 53.22 -35.39
CA SER A 199 4.24 54.09 -35.34
C SER A 199 3.96 54.71 -36.71
N ARG A 200 2.68 55.00 -36.97
CA ARG A 200 2.11 55.89 -38.01
C ARG A 200 2.07 55.27 -39.42
N SER A 201 0.99 55.39 -40.19
CA SER A 201 -0.13 56.34 -40.19
C SER A 201 -1.39 55.67 -40.73
#